data_AF-A0AAV9UPT8-F1
#
_entry.id   AF-A0AAV9UPT8-F1
#
_cell.length_a   1.000
_cell.length_b   1.000
_cell.length_c   1.000
_cell.angle_alpha   90.00
_cell.angle_beta   90.00
_cell.angle_gamma   90.00
#
_symmetry.space_group_name_H-M   'P 1'
#
loop_
_entity.id
_entity.type
_entity.pdbx_description
1 polymer ?
#
loop_
_entity_poly.entity_id
_entity_poly.type
_entity_poly.pdbx_seq_one_letter_code
_entity_poly.pdbx_strand_id
1 'polypeptide(L)'
;MSSDDIDPASLFYNTSFNLHKVTPLNLNGSFASPSNLKSYSTRLTNVLRGDVLRGVRVADPTEADATSRTGNLNRVEFSVIQIPGSDRELEAIAAIFRFEKITYSAYLVRNSSPDAEAQIGASSSRRASLRSAATQTNQTNYYPLLLTRTPGWLQSRFIEFLTENFDCHVSNLRLPGGFIMSAVEQHLDRCLPPGSAIASLSKNIQLSLEPPQLPVKDGQDAQKPAKLQTLKTISMTFLRTDIPGMMHKGRELKSKEEEGGLREERGPFELALSLYAYEHMGMLIEKLKVQRATCGEFIMGVTADGSGKCKFFPPEPVADIERSTGSERPKSWDGLVRSLVELAT
;
A
#
# COMPACT_ATOMS: atom_id res chain seq x y z
N MET A 1 1.61 4.02 -36.18
CA MET A 1 1.32 3.45 -34.84
C MET A 1 2.11 4.28 -33.86
N SER A 2 1.45 5.16 -33.11
CA SER A 2 2.11 6.13 -32.23
C SER A 2 2.81 5.41 -31.09
N SER A 3 4.09 5.68 -30.87
CA SER A 3 4.94 5.08 -29.83
C SER A 3 4.60 5.50 -28.39
N ASP A 4 3.49 6.19 -28.17
CA ASP A 4 3.26 7.02 -26.97
C ASP A 4 2.13 6.54 -26.05
N ASP A 5 1.49 5.39 -26.30
CA ASP A 5 0.47 4.86 -25.38
C ASP A 5 1.13 4.04 -24.27
N ILE A 6 1.43 4.73 -23.17
CA ILE A 6 1.83 4.10 -21.91
C ILE A 6 0.60 3.47 -21.28
N ASP A 7 0.61 2.14 -21.15
CA ASP A 7 -0.39 1.41 -20.37
C ASP A 7 -0.28 1.78 -18.87
N PRO A 8 -1.29 2.43 -18.26
CA PRO A 8 -1.22 2.85 -16.87
C PRO A 8 -1.14 1.67 -15.89
N ALA A 9 -1.63 0.48 -16.28
CA ALA A 9 -1.54 -0.73 -15.48
C ALA A 9 -0.08 -1.22 -15.36
N SER A 10 0.68 -1.18 -16.45
CA SER A 10 2.11 -1.54 -16.46
C SER A 10 2.97 -0.74 -15.46
N LEU A 11 2.59 0.51 -15.19
CA LEU A 11 3.28 1.41 -14.26
C LEU A 11 3.08 1.06 -12.77
N PHE A 12 2.16 0.13 -12.48
CA PHE A 12 1.88 -0.34 -11.11
C PHE A 12 3.00 -1.23 -10.55
N TYR A 13 3.79 -1.85 -11.43
CA TYR A 13 4.84 -2.78 -11.04
C TYR A 13 6.22 -2.14 -10.94
N ASN A 14 7.12 -2.80 -10.23
CA ASN A 14 8.54 -2.47 -10.10
C ASN A 14 8.82 -1.08 -9.54
N THR A 15 7.85 -0.47 -8.86
CA THR A 15 7.92 0.91 -8.40
C THR A 15 7.45 1.04 -6.95
N SER A 16 8.04 1.99 -6.22
CA SER A 16 7.67 2.24 -4.83
C SER A 16 6.61 3.33 -4.77
N PHE A 17 5.53 3.05 -4.03
CA PHE A 17 4.44 3.97 -3.77
C PHE A 17 4.46 4.45 -2.33
N ASN A 18 4.19 5.75 -2.13
CA ASN A 18 3.75 6.28 -0.85
C ASN A 18 2.25 6.02 -0.69
N LEU A 19 1.84 5.61 0.52
CA LEU A 19 0.47 5.25 0.84
C LEU A 19 -0.24 6.38 1.58
N HIS A 20 -1.45 6.72 1.13
CA HIS A 20 -2.30 7.71 1.76
C HIS A 20 -3.72 7.16 1.91
N LYS A 21 -4.40 7.60 2.97
CA LYS A 21 -5.84 7.47 3.10
C LYS A 21 -6.55 8.71 2.59
N VAL A 22 -7.72 8.53 1.99
CA VAL A 22 -8.53 9.59 1.39
C VAL A 22 -9.96 9.46 1.88
N THR A 23 -10.54 10.56 2.37
CA THR A 23 -11.98 10.56 2.69
C THR A 23 -12.81 10.51 1.41
N PRO A 24 -14.11 10.12 1.47
CA PRO A 24 -14.97 10.10 0.28
C PRO A 24 -14.89 11.42 -0.52
N LEU A 25 -14.87 11.32 -1.85
CA LEU A 25 -14.82 12.48 -2.72
C LEU A 25 -16.22 13.10 -2.82
N ASN A 26 -16.36 14.36 -2.45
CA ASN A 26 -17.63 15.08 -2.48
C ASN A 26 -17.89 15.64 -3.89
N LEU A 27 -18.76 14.94 -4.63
CA LEU A 27 -18.95 15.14 -6.06
C LEU A 27 -20.39 14.88 -6.47
N ASN A 28 -20.88 15.70 -7.40
CA ASN A 28 -22.14 15.42 -8.09
C ASN A 28 -21.87 14.43 -9.24
N GLY A 29 -22.34 13.20 -9.11
CA GLY A 29 -22.15 12.13 -10.11
C GLY A 29 -20.83 11.35 -9.96
N SER A 30 -20.56 10.43 -10.89
CA SER A 30 -19.38 9.57 -10.82
C SER A 30 -18.08 10.28 -11.23
N PHE A 31 -17.08 10.21 -10.37
CA PHE A 31 -15.71 10.63 -10.69
C PHE A 31 -15.14 9.82 -11.88
N ALA A 32 -15.49 8.53 -12.00
CA ALA A 32 -15.01 7.63 -13.04
C ALA A 32 -15.65 7.88 -14.42
N SER A 33 -16.58 8.83 -14.56
CA SER A 33 -17.17 9.18 -15.85
C SER A 33 -16.10 9.71 -16.83
N PRO A 34 -16.03 9.23 -18.09
CA PRO A 34 -15.04 9.68 -19.06
C PRO A 34 -14.99 11.20 -19.27
N SER A 35 -16.15 11.88 -19.23
CA SER A 35 -16.22 13.35 -19.34
C SER A 35 -15.56 14.05 -18.15
N ASN A 36 -15.78 13.53 -16.94
CA ASN A 36 -15.20 14.06 -15.71
C ASN A 36 -13.69 13.82 -15.69
N LEU A 37 -13.23 12.61 -16.02
CA LEU A 37 -11.80 12.30 -16.10
C LEU A 37 -11.05 13.21 -17.09
N LYS A 38 -11.63 13.48 -18.27
CA LYS A 38 -11.05 14.43 -19.24
C LYS A 38 -11.02 15.86 -18.71
N SER A 39 -12.07 16.29 -18.00
CA SER A 39 -12.14 17.60 -17.36
C SER A 39 -11.05 17.76 -16.28
N TYR A 40 -10.92 16.77 -15.38
CA TYR A 40 -9.91 16.77 -14.33
C TYR A 40 -8.48 16.70 -14.89
N SER A 41 -8.25 15.91 -15.93
CA SER A 41 -6.97 15.86 -16.68
C SER A 41 -6.56 17.24 -17.18
N THR A 42 -7.50 17.96 -17.80
CA THR A 42 -7.27 19.30 -18.35
C THR A 42 -7.03 20.32 -17.24
N ARG A 43 -7.86 20.30 -16.19
CA ARG A 43 -7.75 21.23 -15.06
C ARG A 43 -6.43 21.06 -14.33
N LEU A 44 -6.05 19.83 -13.99
CA LEU A 44 -4.78 19.54 -13.30
C LEU A 44 -3.57 19.88 -14.18
N THR A 45 -3.64 19.61 -15.49
CA THR A 45 -2.58 20.04 -16.44
C THR A 45 -2.41 21.56 -16.43
N ASN A 46 -3.52 22.32 -16.46
CA ASN A 46 -3.48 23.78 -16.45
C ASN A 46 -2.96 24.34 -15.12
N VAL A 47 -3.36 23.73 -13.99
CA VAL A 47 -2.87 24.09 -12.66
C VAL A 47 -1.35 23.92 -12.60
N LEU A 48 -0.86 22.72 -12.93
CA LEU A 48 0.57 22.42 -12.86
C LEU A 48 1.39 23.28 -13.83
N ARG A 49 0.91 23.54 -15.05
CA ARG A 49 1.57 24.49 -15.98
C ARG A 49 1.57 25.91 -15.45
N GLY A 50 0.45 26.37 -14.87
CA GLY A 50 0.33 27.67 -14.23
C GLY A 50 1.32 27.86 -13.07
N ASP A 51 1.53 26.81 -12.27
CA ASP A 51 2.49 26.85 -11.16
C ASP A 51 3.94 26.96 -11.66
N VAL A 52 4.28 26.34 -12.79
CA VAL A 52 5.60 26.54 -13.46
C VAL A 52 5.77 28.00 -13.88
N LEU A 53 4.75 28.58 -14.51
CA LEU A 53 4.79 29.96 -15.01
C LEU A 53 4.86 30.99 -13.88
N ARG A 54 4.25 30.69 -12.72
CA ARG A 54 4.24 31.57 -11.54
C ARG A 54 5.45 31.39 -10.63
N GLY A 55 6.35 30.45 -10.94
CA GLY A 55 7.53 30.18 -10.10
C GLY A 55 7.21 29.60 -8.72
N VAL A 56 6.00 29.05 -8.51
CA VAL A 56 5.54 28.50 -7.22
C VAL A 56 6.09 27.08 -7.02
N ARG A 57 7.34 26.85 -7.43
CA ARG A 57 8.07 25.62 -7.09
C ARG A 57 8.88 25.93 -5.84
N VAL A 58 8.24 25.88 -4.68
CA VAL A 58 8.94 25.86 -3.39
C VAL A 58 9.58 24.48 -3.25
N ALA A 59 10.67 24.25 -3.99
CA ALA A 59 11.47 23.06 -3.82
C ALA A 59 12.32 23.24 -2.56
N ASP A 60 12.22 22.29 -1.64
CA ASP A 60 13.24 22.08 -0.61
C ASP A 60 14.61 21.94 -1.33
N PRO A 61 15.76 22.38 -0.76
CA PRO A 61 17.04 22.35 -1.47
C PRO A 61 17.42 20.94 -1.95
N THR A 62 16.93 19.91 -1.26
CA THR A 62 17.04 18.49 -1.60
C THR A 62 16.17 18.05 -2.79
N GLU A 63 15.12 18.79 -3.14
CA GLU A 63 14.22 18.50 -4.27
C GLU A 63 14.55 19.30 -5.55
N ALA A 64 15.42 20.30 -5.47
CA ALA A 64 15.86 21.09 -6.63
C ALA A 64 16.43 20.19 -7.75
N ASP A 65 17.19 19.15 -7.39
CA ASP A 65 17.73 18.15 -8.31
C ASP A 65 16.65 17.26 -8.95
N ALA A 66 15.52 17.03 -8.27
CA ALA A 66 14.42 16.28 -8.86
C ALA A 66 13.75 17.13 -9.95
N THR A 67 13.50 18.42 -9.66
CA THR A 67 12.81 19.32 -10.59
C THR A 67 13.61 19.60 -11.88
N SER A 68 14.94 19.66 -11.82
CA SER A 68 15.80 19.86 -13.00
C SER A 68 15.82 18.65 -13.94
N ARG A 69 15.64 17.45 -13.38
CA ARG A 69 15.63 16.18 -14.12
C ARG A 69 14.29 15.84 -14.74
N THR A 70 13.19 16.43 -14.25
CA THR A 70 11.82 16.13 -14.71
C THR A 70 11.52 16.66 -16.12
N GLY A 71 12.02 17.85 -16.48
CA GLY A 71 11.64 18.54 -17.73
C GLY A 71 10.26 19.20 -17.67
N ASN A 72 9.74 19.67 -18.80
CA ASN A 72 8.42 20.31 -18.85
C ASN A 72 7.27 19.30 -18.78
N LEU A 73 6.12 19.75 -18.27
CA LEU A 73 4.90 18.95 -18.22
C LEU A 73 4.24 18.89 -19.60
N ASN A 74 4.17 17.70 -20.18
CA ASN A 74 3.49 17.45 -21.44
C ASN A 74 1.98 17.39 -21.21
N ARG A 75 1.51 16.47 -20.37
CA ARG A 75 0.08 16.32 -20.03
C ARG A 75 -0.13 15.51 -18.75
N VAL A 76 -1.29 15.69 -18.14
CA VAL A 76 -1.82 14.77 -17.12
C VAL A 76 -3.03 14.04 -17.68
N GLU A 77 -3.14 12.76 -17.39
CA GLU A 77 -4.21 11.89 -17.90
C GLU A 77 -4.81 11.05 -16.77
N PHE A 78 -6.13 11.16 -16.59
CA PHE A 78 -6.90 10.30 -15.71
C PHE A 78 -7.59 9.19 -16.50
N SER A 79 -7.48 7.95 -16.05
CA SER A 79 -8.13 6.80 -16.67
C SER A 79 -8.55 5.76 -15.62
N VAL A 80 -9.69 5.13 -15.84
CA VAL A 80 -10.09 3.94 -15.07
C VAL A 80 -9.19 2.77 -15.47
N ILE A 81 -8.68 2.05 -14.48
CA ILE A 81 -7.92 0.82 -14.68
C ILE A 81 -8.41 -0.27 -13.73
N GLN A 82 -8.12 -1.51 -14.10
CA GLN A 82 -8.15 -2.61 -13.17
C GLN A 82 -6.77 -2.80 -12.58
N ILE A 83 -6.69 -2.94 -11.25
CA ILE A 83 -5.42 -3.21 -10.57
C ILE A 83 -4.93 -4.59 -11.04
N PRO A 84 -3.80 -4.66 -11.76
CA PRO A 84 -3.37 -5.90 -12.36
C PRO A 84 -2.90 -6.84 -11.25
N GLY A 85 -3.50 -8.01 -11.04
CA GLY A 85 -3.06 -8.92 -9.98
C GLY A 85 -4.04 -9.10 -8.82
N SER A 86 -5.10 -8.30 -8.70
CA SER A 86 -6.10 -8.45 -7.63
C SER A 86 -7.21 -9.45 -7.97
N ASP A 87 -7.67 -10.25 -6.99
CA ASP A 87 -8.92 -11.01 -7.06
C ASP A 87 -10.09 -10.05 -7.29
N ARG A 88 -10.96 -10.38 -8.24
CA ARG A 88 -12.19 -9.61 -8.55
C ARG A 88 -11.97 -8.18 -9.06
N GLU A 89 -10.87 -7.92 -9.76
CA GLU A 89 -10.65 -6.67 -10.51
C GLU A 89 -10.95 -5.42 -9.66
N LEU A 90 -10.06 -5.12 -8.70
CA LEU A 90 -10.16 -3.86 -7.96
C LEU A 90 -10.01 -2.70 -8.94
N GLU A 91 -11.08 -1.94 -9.10
CA GLU A 91 -11.09 -0.74 -9.92
C GLU A 91 -10.27 0.37 -9.23
N ALA A 92 -9.43 1.04 -10.02
CA ALA A 92 -8.71 2.21 -9.59
C ALA A 92 -8.73 3.29 -10.66
N ILE A 93 -8.44 4.51 -10.25
CA ILE A 93 -8.26 5.62 -11.17
C ILE A 93 -6.81 6.02 -11.16
N ALA A 94 -6.16 5.80 -12.31
CA ALA A 94 -4.80 6.18 -12.53
C ALA A 94 -4.75 7.66 -12.93
N ALA A 95 -3.87 8.42 -12.29
CA ALA A 95 -3.46 9.75 -12.72
C ALA A 95 -2.00 9.67 -13.19
N ILE A 96 -1.79 9.82 -14.50
CA ILE A 96 -0.48 9.71 -15.14
C ILE A 96 0.04 11.09 -15.51
N PHE A 97 1.18 11.46 -14.94
CA PHE A 97 1.84 12.75 -15.18
C PHE A 97 3.00 12.53 -16.15
N ARG A 98 2.83 12.98 -17.39
CA ARG A 98 3.84 12.84 -18.43
C ARG A 98 4.65 14.11 -18.53
N PHE A 99 5.92 14.03 -18.17
CA PHE A 99 6.91 15.07 -18.42
C PHE A 99 7.83 14.67 -19.56
N GLU A 100 8.59 15.62 -20.09
CA GLU A 100 9.55 15.39 -21.18
C GLU A 100 10.54 14.25 -20.89
N LYS A 101 11.01 14.12 -19.64
CA LYS A 101 12.09 13.19 -19.28
C LYS A 101 11.65 12.04 -18.38
N ILE A 102 10.45 12.11 -17.81
CA ILE A 102 9.98 11.14 -16.82
C ILE A 102 8.45 11.06 -16.78
N THR A 103 7.94 9.88 -16.42
CA THR A 103 6.52 9.67 -16.12
C THR A 103 6.34 9.34 -14.65
N TYR A 104 5.42 10.05 -14.00
CA TYR A 104 4.97 9.75 -12.65
C TYR A 104 3.54 9.21 -12.68
N SER A 105 3.16 8.49 -11.64
CA SER A 105 1.83 7.88 -11.54
C SER A 105 1.27 8.00 -10.12
N ALA A 106 -0.04 8.09 -10.03
CA ALA A 106 -0.80 7.93 -8.80
C ALA A 106 -2.06 7.10 -9.07
N TYR A 107 -2.55 6.39 -8.06
CA TYR A 107 -3.71 5.49 -8.18
C TYR A 107 -4.65 5.72 -7.01
N LEU A 108 -5.89 6.11 -7.31
CA LEU A 108 -7.01 6.14 -6.36
C LEU A 108 -7.74 4.81 -6.43
N VAL A 109 -7.58 3.98 -5.40
CA VAL A 109 -8.13 2.62 -5.38
C VAL A 109 -9.52 2.64 -4.75
N ARG A 110 -10.50 2.10 -5.47
CA ARG A 110 -11.89 2.06 -5.03
C ARG A 110 -12.10 1.00 -3.97
N ASN A 111 -12.98 1.30 -3.01
CA ASN A 111 -13.56 0.26 -2.17
C ASN A 111 -14.86 -0.22 -2.81
N SER A 112 -14.86 -1.46 -3.31
CA SER A 112 -16.03 -2.11 -3.90
C SER A 112 -16.81 -2.99 -2.91
N SER A 113 -16.50 -2.91 -1.60
CA SER A 113 -17.24 -3.66 -0.59
C SER A 113 -18.68 -3.13 -0.46
N PRO A 114 -19.73 -3.99 -0.53
CA PRO A 114 -21.12 -3.57 -0.34
C PRO A 114 -21.36 -2.96 1.05
N ASP A 115 -20.58 -3.34 2.05
CA ASP A 115 -20.67 -2.77 3.41
C ASP A 115 -20.18 -1.32 3.47
N ALA A 116 -19.26 -0.92 2.59
CA ALA A 116 -18.77 0.46 2.51
C ALA A 116 -19.87 1.42 2.02
N GLU A 117 -20.73 0.96 1.11
CA GLU A 117 -21.88 1.73 0.65
C GLU A 117 -22.91 1.95 1.77
N ALA A 118 -23.10 0.95 2.64
CA ALA A 118 -23.97 1.04 3.82
C ALA A 118 -23.41 1.95 4.93
N GLN A 119 -22.09 1.93 5.18
CA GLN A 119 -21.44 2.75 6.20
C GLN A 119 -21.41 4.26 5.87
N ILE A 120 -21.29 4.62 4.58
CA ILE A 120 -21.43 6.01 4.13
C ILE A 120 -22.89 6.48 4.30
N GLY A 121 -23.86 5.59 4.00
CA GLY A 121 -25.28 5.86 4.21
C GLY A 121 -25.64 6.14 5.67
N ALA A 122 -25.03 5.44 6.62
CA ALA A 122 -25.29 5.57 8.07
C ALA A 122 -24.60 6.79 8.73
N SER A 123 -23.48 7.26 8.17
CA SER A 123 -22.75 8.43 8.68
C SER A 123 -23.30 9.75 8.12
N SER A 124 -23.77 9.76 6.87
CA SER A 124 -24.47 10.91 6.25
C SER A 124 -25.89 11.15 6.82
N SER A 125 -26.60 10.08 7.19
CA SER A 125 -27.98 10.15 7.69
C SER A 125 -28.16 10.76 9.08
N ARG A 126 -27.09 10.98 9.86
CA ARG A 126 -27.19 11.72 11.14
C ARG A 126 -27.15 13.24 11.01
N ARG A 127 -26.83 13.79 9.83
CA ARG A 127 -26.89 15.25 9.56
C ARG A 127 -27.76 15.64 8.36
N ALA A 128 -28.03 14.73 7.44
CA ALA A 128 -28.95 14.97 6.31
C ALA A 128 -30.41 14.65 6.68
N SER A 129 -30.90 15.19 7.79
CA SER A 129 -32.32 15.19 8.10
C SER A 129 -32.93 16.54 7.70
N LEU A 130 -33.84 16.49 6.72
CA LEU A 130 -34.91 17.44 6.38
C LEU A 130 -34.87 18.24 5.05
N ARG A 131 -33.87 18.18 4.15
CA ARG A 131 -33.96 19.01 2.91
C ARG A 131 -33.52 18.44 1.55
N SER A 132 -33.09 17.19 1.41
CA SER A 132 -32.69 16.70 0.07
C SER A 132 -33.14 15.28 -0.20
N ALA A 133 -34.45 15.09 -0.37
CA ALA A 133 -35.08 13.87 -0.85
C ALA A 133 -35.47 14.00 -2.34
N ALA A 134 -34.57 14.54 -3.17
CA ALA A 134 -34.78 14.61 -4.60
C ALA A 134 -33.49 14.21 -5.35
N THR A 135 -33.56 13.05 -6.02
CA THR A 135 -32.78 12.70 -7.22
C THR A 135 -31.25 12.69 -7.13
N GLN A 136 -30.65 12.16 -6.06
CA GLN A 136 -29.25 11.71 -6.11
C GLN A 136 -29.22 10.22 -6.45
N THR A 137 -28.82 9.89 -7.68
CA THR A 137 -28.21 8.59 -7.95
C THR A 137 -26.95 8.51 -7.09
N ASN A 138 -27.04 7.86 -5.93
CA ASN A 138 -25.93 7.70 -4.98
C ASN A 138 -24.80 6.87 -5.62
N GLN A 139 -24.02 7.47 -6.51
CA GLN A 139 -22.79 6.87 -7.03
C GLN A 139 -21.71 7.10 -5.98
N THR A 140 -21.22 6.00 -5.40
CA THR A 140 -20.24 5.99 -4.31
C THR A 140 -18.86 6.36 -4.85
N ASN A 141 -18.46 7.63 -4.69
CA ASN A 141 -17.10 8.11 -5.01
C ASN A 141 -16.13 7.83 -3.86
N TYR A 142 -16.06 6.57 -3.45
CA TYR A 142 -15.25 6.16 -2.31
C TYR A 142 -13.96 5.46 -2.76
N TYR A 143 -12.86 6.21 -2.70
CA TYR A 143 -11.51 5.77 -3.07
C TYR A 143 -10.58 5.92 -1.87
N PRO A 144 -10.69 5.08 -0.84
CA PRO A 144 -10.04 5.32 0.45
C PRO A 144 -8.52 5.24 0.38
N LEU A 145 -7.94 4.56 -0.61
CA LEU A 145 -6.50 4.37 -0.73
C LEU A 145 -5.93 5.14 -1.92
N LEU A 146 -4.94 6.00 -1.66
CA LEU A 146 -4.18 6.70 -2.67
C LEU A 146 -2.71 6.24 -2.65
N LEU A 147 -2.27 5.67 -3.77
CA LEU A 147 -0.89 5.29 -4.05
C LEU A 147 -0.24 6.40 -4.87
N THR A 148 0.92 6.92 -4.46
CA THR A 148 1.63 7.94 -5.25
C THR A 148 3.08 7.55 -5.51
N ARG A 149 3.49 7.69 -6.77
CA ARG A 149 4.87 7.57 -7.25
C ARG A 149 5.25 8.90 -7.89
N THR A 150 5.38 9.93 -7.05
CA THR A 150 5.65 11.32 -7.43
C THR A 150 6.72 11.92 -6.51
N PRO A 151 7.52 12.91 -6.97
CA PRO A 151 8.37 13.72 -6.09
C PRO A 151 7.51 14.56 -5.12
N GLY A 152 8.08 15.05 -4.02
CA GLY A 152 7.33 15.68 -2.92
C GLY A 152 6.55 16.91 -3.35
N TRP A 153 7.13 17.79 -4.18
CA TRP A 153 6.41 18.94 -4.75
C TRP A 153 5.16 18.53 -5.56
N LEU A 154 5.27 17.50 -6.41
CA LEU A 154 4.16 17.06 -7.27
C LEU A 154 3.11 16.32 -6.45
N GLN A 155 3.54 15.54 -5.45
CA GLN A 155 2.67 14.88 -4.50
C GLN A 155 1.83 15.90 -3.72
N SER A 156 2.48 16.92 -3.17
CA SER A 156 1.83 17.98 -2.39
C SER A 156 0.79 18.71 -3.24
N ARG A 157 1.15 19.07 -4.48
CA ARG A 157 0.24 19.77 -5.38
C ARG A 157 -0.91 18.89 -5.88
N PHE A 158 -0.66 17.62 -6.12
CA PHE A 158 -1.72 16.68 -6.48
C PHE A 158 -2.71 16.47 -5.34
N ILE A 159 -2.20 16.33 -4.10
CA ILE A 159 -3.05 16.23 -2.91
C ILE A 159 -3.89 17.51 -2.75
N GLU A 160 -3.26 18.68 -2.83
CA GLU A 160 -3.96 19.97 -2.75
C GLU A 160 -5.06 20.07 -3.81
N PHE A 161 -4.78 19.71 -5.06
CA PHE A 161 -5.78 19.62 -6.12
C PHE A 161 -6.95 18.71 -5.72
N LEU A 162 -6.70 17.52 -5.16
CA LEU A 162 -7.79 16.64 -4.73
C LEU A 162 -8.64 17.32 -3.63
N THR A 163 -8.00 17.92 -2.62
CA THR A 163 -8.71 18.56 -1.50
C THR A 163 -9.55 19.77 -1.95
N GLU A 164 -9.02 20.63 -2.82
CA GLU A 164 -9.70 21.83 -3.33
C GLU A 164 -10.86 21.52 -4.28
N ASN A 165 -10.77 20.41 -5.02
CA ASN A 165 -11.74 20.08 -6.07
C ASN A 165 -12.86 19.16 -5.59
N PHE A 166 -12.58 18.36 -4.55
CA PHE A 166 -13.46 17.26 -4.12
C PHE A 166 -13.83 17.33 -2.65
N ASP A 167 -13.48 18.40 -1.93
CA ASP A 167 -13.77 18.57 -0.50
C ASP A 167 -13.46 17.29 0.30
N CYS A 168 -12.28 16.73 0.02
CA CYS A 168 -11.77 15.53 0.65
C CYS A 168 -10.52 15.84 1.48
N HIS A 169 -10.20 14.94 2.39
CA HIS A 169 -9.00 14.99 3.20
C HIS A 169 -8.08 13.82 2.84
N VAL A 170 -6.82 14.12 2.59
CA VAL A 170 -5.77 13.14 2.30
C VAL A 170 -4.74 13.18 3.43
N SER A 171 -4.37 12.02 3.96
CA SER A 171 -3.34 11.90 4.99
C SER A 171 -2.52 10.63 4.81
N ASN A 172 -1.30 10.59 5.37
CA ASN A 172 -0.43 9.42 5.25
C ASN A 172 -1.08 8.18 5.88
N LEU A 173 -1.08 7.06 5.15
CA LEU A 173 -1.52 5.77 5.67
C LEU A 173 -0.40 5.18 6.53
N ARG A 174 -0.63 5.03 7.83
CA ARG A 174 0.31 4.38 8.75
C ARG A 174 0.12 2.88 8.67
N LEU A 175 1.21 2.13 8.52
CA LEU A 175 1.17 0.67 8.50
C LEU A 175 1.53 0.10 9.88
N PRO A 176 0.59 -0.55 10.58
CA PRO A 176 0.90 -1.28 11.81
C PRO A 176 1.88 -2.43 11.54
N GLY A 177 2.77 -2.73 12.49
CA GLY A 177 3.70 -3.86 12.35
C GLY A 177 2.98 -5.21 12.17
N GLY A 178 1.85 -5.40 12.87
CA GLY A 178 1.00 -6.58 12.72
C GLY A 178 0.36 -6.68 11.33
N PHE A 179 0.06 -5.56 10.66
CA PHE A 179 -0.42 -5.58 9.28
C PHE A 179 0.67 -6.09 8.32
N ILE A 180 1.92 -5.64 8.50
CA ILE A 180 3.04 -6.10 7.69
C ILE A 180 3.28 -7.60 7.90
N MET A 181 3.21 -8.07 9.15
CA MET A 181 3.35 -9.50 9.45
C MET A 181 2.20 -10.32 8.87
N SER A 182 0.96 -9.87 9.03
CA SER A 182 -0.23 -10.50 8.43
C SER A 182 -0.13 -10.60 6.90
N ALA A 183 0.41 -9.57 6.23
CA ALA A 183 0.66 -9.62 4.79
C ALA A 183 1.71 -10.68 4.41
N VAL A 184 2.75 -10.88 5.23
CA VAL A 184 3.75 -11.95 5.05
C VAL A 184 3.09 -13.32 5.25
N GLU A 185 2.29 -13.48 6.30
CA GLU A 185 1.55 -14.71 6.59
C GLU A 185 0.59 -15.09 5.46
N GLN A 186 -0.22 -14.15 5.00
CA GLN A 186 -1.15 -14.38 3.90
C GLN A 186 -0.43 -14.79 2.61
N HIS A 187 0.73 -14.18 2.34
CA HIS A 187 1.57 -14.57 1.20
C HIS A 187 2.13 -15.99 1.36
N LEU A 188 2.66 -16.30 2.55
CA LEU A 188 3.20 -17.63 2.86
C LEU A 188 2.13 -18.72 2.82
N ASP A 189 0.94 -18.47 3.36
CA ASP A 189 -0.18 -19.42 3.33
C ASP A 189 -0.61 -19.76 1.90
N ARG A 190 -0.50 -18.83 0.96
CA ARG A 190 -0.77 -19.10 -0.46
C ARG A 190 0.36 -19.84 -1.15
N CYS A 191 1.61 -19.50 -0.84
CA CYS A 191 2.76 -20.18 -1.43
C CYS A 191 2.91 -21.61 -0.90
N LEU A 192 2.47 -21.85 0.33
CA LEU A 192 2.62 -23.08 1.10
C LEU A 192 1.27 -23.51 1.72
N PRO A 193 0.25 -23.82 0.89
CA PRO A 193 -1.05 -24.22 1.41
C PRO A 193 -0.94 -25.55 2.18
N PRO A 194 -1.75 -25.74 3.21
CA PRO A 194 -1.70 -26.94 4.04
C PRO A 194 -1.92 -28.19 3.19
N GLY A 195 -1.03 -29.18 3.33
CA GLY A 195 -1.09 -30.44 2.59
C GLY A 195 -0.45 -30.43 1.19
N SER A 196 0.07 -29.29 0.71
CA SER A 196 0.87 -29.28 -0.53
C SER A 196 2.31 -29.71 -0.26
N ALA A 197 2.78 -30.72 -1.00
CA ALA A 197 4.19 -31.15 -0.98
C ALA A 197 5.11 -30.22 -1.78
N ILE A 198 4.55 -29.36 -2.65
CA ILE A 198 5.30 -28.48 -3.54
C ILE A 198 5.22 -27.05 -3.01
N ALA A 199 6.38 -26.51 -2.62
CA ALA A 199 6.54 -25.10 -2.28
C ALA A 199 6.62 -24.25 -3.56
N SER A 200 5.78 -23.24 -3.70
CA SER A 200 5.82 -22.30 -4.83
C SER A 200 6.62 -21.03 -4.56
N LEU A 201 7.34 -20.98 -3.42
CA LEU A 201 8.09 -19.81 -3.00
C LEU A 201 9.34 -19.59 -3.88
N SER A 202 9.37 -18.47 -4.61
CA SER A 202 10.43 -18.14 -5.56
C SER A 202 11.67 -17.52 -4.90
N LYS A 203 11.51 -16.79 -3.80
CA LYS A 203 12.55 -15.92 -3.21
C LYS A 203 12.60 -16.02 -1.68
N ASN A 204 13.73 -15.61 -1.12
CA ASN A 204 13.92 -15.46 0.33
C ASN A 204 13.04 -14.33 0.87
N ILE A 205 12.74 -14.40 2.17
CA ILE A 205 12.03 -13.35 2.89
C ILE A 205 13.01 -12.58 3.75
N GLN A 206 12.88 -11.26 3.79
CA GLN A 206 13.64 -10.41 4.70
C GLN A 206 12.70 -9.58 5.56
N LEU A 207 12.89 -9.63 6.88
CA LEU A 207 12.21 -8.79 7.85
C LEU A 207 13.18 -7.78 8.46
N SER A 208 12.73 -6.55 8.60
CA SER A 208 13.41 -5.52 9.39
C SER A 208 12.56 -5.19 10.60
N LEU A 209 13.13 -5.37 11.78
CA LEU A 209 12.51 -5.17 13.08
C LEU A 209 13.19 -3.99 13.79
N GLU A 210 12.43 -3.17 14.48
CA GLU A 210 12.94 -2.09 15.33
C GLU A 210 12.74 -2.47 16.81
N PRO A 211 13.79 -2.36 17.65
CA PRO A 211 13.65 -2.55 19.08
C PRO A 211 12.72 -1.49 19.72
N PRO A 212 11.99 -1.84 20.78
CA PRO A 212 11.11 -0.89 21.46
C PRO A 212 11.92 0.30 21.98
N GLN A 213 11.36 1.51 21.85
CA GLN A 213 11.98 2.69 22.43
C GLN A 213 11.91 2.59 23.96
N LEU A 214 13.07 2.61 24.61
CA LEU A 214 13.13 2.64 26.07
C LEU A 214 12.62 4.01 26.54
N PRO A 215 11.64 4.06 27.46
CA PRO A 215 11.22 5.33 28.03
C PRO A 215 12.42 5.98 28.72
N VAL A 216 12.71 7.23 28.35
CA VAL A 216 13.68 8.06 29.08
C VAL A 216 13.12 8.21 30.48
N LYS A 217 13.80 7.67 31.49
CA LYS A 217 13.40 7.89 32.89
C LYS A 217 13.49 9.39 33.17
N ASP A 218 12.34 10.02 33.43
CA ASP A 218 12.24 11.41 33.85
C ASP A 218 13.09 11.65 35.09
N GLY A 219 14.11 12.49 34.93
CA GLY A 219 15.06 12.83 35.98
C GLY A 219 16.11 13.81 35.48
N GLN A 220 15.71 15.07 35.32
CA GLN A 220 16.55 16.28 35.19
C GLN A 220 17.49 16.33 33.97
N ASP A 221 16.93 16.66 32.81
CA ASP A 221 17.35 17.74 31.89
C ASP A 221 16.72 17.49 30.51
N ALA A 222 15.57 18.09 30.29
CA ALA A 222 14.69 17.91 29.14
C ALA A 222 15.21 18.63 27.87
N GLN A 223 16.44 18.38 27.44
CA GLN A 223 16.95 18.87 26.15
C GLN A 223 17.79 17.91 25.31
N LYS A 224 17.86 16.61 25.67
CA LYS A 224 18.47 15.64 24.76
C LYS A 224 17.82 14.27 24.91
N PRO A 225 17.24 13.66 23.84
CA PRO A 225 16.86 12.27 23.90
C PRO A 225 18.10 11.45 24.27
N ALA A 226 18.02 10.69 25.37
CA ALA A 226 19.10 9.86 25.84
C ALA A 226 19.55 8.95 24.68
N LYS A 227 20.80 9.15 24.24
CA LYS A 227 21.51 8.45 23.15
C LYS A 227 21.77 6.95 23.45
N LEU A 228 20.91 6.27 24.20
CA LEU A 228 21.15 4.90 24.67
C LEU A 228 20.65 3.82 23.70
N GLN A 229 19.84 4.16 22.69
CA GLN A 229 19.44 3.20 21.67
C GLN A 229 20.43 3.22 20.50
N THR A 230 21.55 2.52 20.65
CA THR A 230 22.55 2.34 19.58
C THR A 230 22.03 1.44 18.46
N LEU A 231 21.18 0.46 18.79
CA LEU A 231 20.59 -0.47 17.83
C LEU A 231 19.28 0.09 17.24
N LYS A 232 19.33 0.48 15.97
CA LYS A 232 18.17 1.04 15.24
C LYS A 232 17.32 -0.03 14.56
N THR A 233 17.94 -1.10 14.07
CA THR A 233 17.24 -2.09 13.24
C THR A 233 17.91 -3.44 13.36
N ILE A 234 17.10 -4.50 13.41
CA ILE A 234 17.50 -5.89 13.32
C ILE A 234 16.96 -6.43 11.99
N SER A 235 17.85 -6.91 11.12
CA SER A 235 17.46 -7.51 9.84
C SER A 235 17.58 -9.02 9.93
N MET A 236 16.46 -9.72 9.70
CA MET A 236 16.40 -11.18 9.62
C MET A 236 16.14 -11.59 8.18
N THR A 237 16.90 -12.56 7.68
CA THR A 237 16.75 -13.13 6.34
C THR A 237 16.44 -14.60 6.47
N PHE A 238 15.32 -15.02 5.86
CA PHE A 238 14.82 -16.39 5.87
C PHE A 238 15.02 -16.99 4.48
N LEU A 239 15.78 -18.08 4.42
CA LEU A 239 16.01 -18.78 3.17
C LEU A 239 14.73 -19.50 2.74
N ARG A 240 14.47 -19.51 1.42
CA ARG A 240 13.29 -20.21 0.86
C ARG A 240 13.19 -21.68 1.24
N THR A 241 14.32 -22.32 1.54
CA THR A 241 14.41 -23.73 1.94
C THR A 241 13.92 -23.98 3.37
N ASP A 242 14.01 -22.96 4.23
CA ASP A 242 13.76 -23.11 5.67
C ASP A 242 12.31 -22.73 6.01
N ILE A 243 11.71 -21.86 5.20
CA ILE A 243 10.35 -21.36 5.37
C ILE A 243 9.29 -22.49 5.42
N PRO A 244 9.32 -23.53 4.56
CA PRO A 244 8.37 -24.64 4.67
C PRO A 244 8.42 -25.33 6.04
N GLY A 245 9.62 -25.53 6.60
CA GLY A 245 9.81 -26.10 7.93
C GLY A 245 9.25 -25.20 9.03
N MET A 246 9.50 -23.88 8.93
CA MET A 246 8.92 -22.89 9.86
C MET A 246 7.39 -22.89 9.79
N MET A 247 6.80 -22.87 8.59
CA MET A 247 5.36 -22.93 8.41
C MET A 247 4.75 -24.22 8.98
N HIS A 248 5.39 -25.36 8.73
CA HIS A 248 4.94 -26.65 9.29
C HIS A 248 4.94 -26.61 10.81
N LYS A 249 6.04 -26.16 11.42
CA LYS A 249 6.13 -26.05 12.88
C LYS A 249 5.11 -25.08 13.46
N GLY A 250 4.91 -23.94 12.80
CA GLY A 250 3.91 -22.94 13.18
C GLY A 250 2.49 -23.48 13.18
N ARG A 251 2.12 -24.25 12.15
CA ARG A 251 0.81 -24.91 12.08
C ARG A 251 0.63 -25.95 13.20
N GLU A 252 1.66 -26.72 13.52
CA GLU A 252 1.67 -27.68 14.65
C GLU A 252 1.48 -26.98 16.01
N LEU A 253 2.13 -25.82 16.21
CA LEU A 253 1.95 -25.03 17.44
C LEU A 253 0.51 -24.50 17.53
N LYS A 254 0.00 -23.97 16.43
CA LYS A 254 -1.37 -23.43 16.36
C LYS A 254 -2.43 -24.50 16.66
N SER A 255 -2.29 -25.71 16.11
CA SER A 255 -3.22 -26.80 16.40
C SER A 255 -3.21 -27.23 17.87
N LYS A 256 -2.04 -27.23 18.51
CA LYS A 256 -1.90 -27.58 19.94
C LYS A 256 -2.54 -26.54 20.86
N GLU A 257 -2.43 -25.26 20.52
CA GLU A 257 -3.03 -24.17 21.31
C GLU A 257 -4.56 -24.12 21.13
N GLU A 258 -5.06 -24.43 19.93
CA GLU A 258 -6.50 -24.55 19.65
C GLU A 258 -7.14 -25.68 20.47
N GLU A 259 -6.45 -26.81 20.64
CA GLU A 259 -6.87 -27.89 21.54
C GLU A 259 -6.88 -27.46 23.03
N GLY A 260 -6.04 -26.49 23.39
CA GLY A 260 -5.95 -25.90 24.74
C GLY A 260 -6.98 -24.79 25.03
N GLY A 261 -7.82 -24.42 24.06
CA GLY A 261 -8.88 -23.41 24.22
C GLY A 261 -8.40 -21.94 24.22
N LEU A 262 -7.12 -21.67 23.93
CA LEU A 262 -6.59 -20.32 23.75
C LEU A 262 -6.53 -20.00 22.26
N ARG A 263 -7.17 -18.90 21.85
CA ARG A 263 -7.14 -18.47 20.45
C ARG A 263 -5.89 -17.64 20.20
N GLU A 264 -4.94 -18.21 19.50
CA GLU A 264 -3.74 -17.51 19.04
C GLU A 264 -4.05 -16.72 17.76
N GLU A 265 -3.87 -15.40 17.83
CA GLU A 265 -4.15 -14.48 16.73
C GLU A 265 -3.02 -14.45 15.70
N ARG A 266 -1.79 -14.79 16.12
CA ARG A 266 -0.62 -14.83 15.24
C ARG A 266 -0.74 -15.91 14.16
N GLY A 267 -0.07 -15.65 13.05
CA GLY A 267 0.02 -16.61 11.97
C GLY A 267 1.06 -17.70 12.24
N PRO A 268 1.05 -18.80 11.46
CA PRO A 268 2.00 -19.90 11.62
C PRO A 268 3.46 -19.46 11.57
N PHE A 269 3.83 -18.61 10.61
CA PHE A 269 5.21 -18.18 10.45
C PHE A 269 5.71 -17.36 11.65
N GLU A 270 4.92 -16.41 12.12
CA GLU A 270 5.20 -15.54 13.26
C GLU A 270 5.34 -16.35 14.55
N LEU A 271 4.52 -17.39 14.73
CA LEU A 271 4.64 -18.29 15.88
C LEU A 271 5.94 -19.07 15.87
N ALA A 272 6.26 -19.70 14.74
CA ALA A 272 7.52 -20.45 14.59
C ALA A 272 8.73 -19.53 14.75
N LEU A 273 8.68 -18.33 14.17
CA LEU A 273 9.70 -17.30 14.32
C LEU A 273 9.85 -16.86 15.78
N SER A 274 8.74 -16.62 16.48
CA SER A 274 8.75 -16.20 17.88
C SER A 274 9.39 -17.27 18.77
N LEU A 275 9.02 -18.54 18.58
CA LEU A 275 9.60 -19.66 19.32
C LEU A 275 11.10 -19.80 19.02
N TYR A 276 11.48 -19.83 17.74
CA TYR A 276 12.87 -19.98 17.32
C TYR A 276 13.74 -18.84 17.85
N ALA A 277 13.27 -17.59 17.76
CA ALA A 277 13.98 -16.43 18.24
C ALA A 277 14.11 -16.41 19.77
N TYR A 278 13.10 -16.88 20.49
CA TYR A 278 13.17 -17.01 21.93
C TYR A 278 14.19 -18.07 22.36
N GLU A 279 14.10 -19.28 21.79
CA GLU A 279 14.95 -20.41 22.18
C GLU A 279 16.41 -20.25 21.77
N HIS A 280 16.68 -19.73 20.58
CA HIS A 280 18.04 -19.67 20.03
C HIS A 280 18.70 -18.30 20.12
N MET A 281 17.92 -17.21 20.21
CA MET A 281 18.46 -15.84 20.23
C MET A 281 18.12 -15.09 21.52
N GLY A 282 17.29 -15.64 22.41
CA GLY A 282 16.81 -14.94 23.60
C GLY A 282 15.98 -13.70 23.27
N MET A 283 15.34 -13.67 22.09
CA MET A 283 14.61 -12.52 21.57
C MET A 283 13.10 -12.71 21.62
N LEU A 284 12.39 -11.72 22.16
CA LEU A 284 10.93 -11.66 22.14
C LEU A 284 10.44 -10.86 20.92
N ILE A 285 10.08 -11.56 19.85
CA ILE A 285 9.62 -10.95 18.58
C ILE A 285 8.40 -10.05 18.80
N GLU A 286 7.49 -10.45 19.69
CA GLU A 286 6.30 -9.67 20.08
C GLU A 286 6.60 -8.28 20.66
N LYS A 287 7.81 -8.05 21.19
CA LYS A 287 8.24 -6.75 21.71
C LYS A 287 8.91 -5.90 20.65
N LEU A 288 9.19 -6.45 19.48
CA LEU A 288 9.84 -5.77 18.36
C LEU A 288 8.78 -5.24 17.39
N LYS A 289 9.02 -4.05 16.85
CA LYS A 289 8.14 -3.46 15.85
C LYS A 289 8.59 -3.90 14.46
N VAL A 290 7.72 -4.56 13.71
CA VAL A 290 7.96 -4.86 12.29
C VAL A 290 7.95 -3.54 11.49
N GLN A 291 9.09 -3.20 10.89
CA GLN A 291 9.27 -1.97 10.12
C GLN A 291 9.20 -2.20 8.62
N ARG A 292 9.66 -3.36 8.14
CA ARG A 292 9.67 -3.69 6.72
C ARG A 292 9.66 -5.19 6.51
N ALA A 293 8.92 -5.63 5.50
CA ALA A 293 9.01 -6.96 4.93
C ALA A 293 9.36 -6.86 3.44
N THR A 294 10.31 -7.68 3.01
CA THR A 294 10.64 -7.89 1.60
C THR A 294 10.31 -9.33 1.28
N CYS A 295 9.24 -9.52 0.51
CA CYS A 295 8.86 -10.79 -0.07
C CYS A 295 9.30 -10.79 -1.55
N GLY A 296 9.26 -11.95 -2.21
CA GLY A 296 9.65 -12.04 -3.61
C GLY A 296 8.83 -11.18 -4.57
N GLU A 297 7.60 -10.86 -4.15
CA GLU A 297 6.53 -10.33 -5.00
C GLU A 297 6.01 -8.97 -4.54
N PHE A 298 6.31 -8.60 -3.29
CA PHE A 298 6.08 -7.26 -2.80
C PHE A 298 7.11 -6.87 -1.74
N ILE A 299 7.28 -5.57 -1.58
CA ILE A 299 7.97 -4.97 -0.45
C ILE A 299 6.96 -4.07 0.24
N MET A 300 6.90 -4.14 1.55
CA MET A 300 6.09 -3.23 2.35
C MET A 300 6.89 -2.77 3.56
N GLY A 301 6.72 -1.51 3.95
CA GLY A 301 7.34 -1.03 5.16
C GLY A 301 6.92 0.38 5.52
N VAL A 302 7.47 0.85 6.62
CA VAL A 302 7.22 2.19 7.15
C VAL A 302 8.45 3.06 6.89
N THR A 303 8.23 4.35 6.66
CA THR A 303 9.32 5.33 6.61
C THR A 303 9.52 6.01 7.97
N ALA A 304 10.55 6.86 8.06
CA ALA A 304 10.92 7.52 9.31
C ALA A 304 9.79 8.37 9.92
N ASP A 305 8.89 8.92 9.09
CA ASP A 305 7.74 9.71 9.54
C ASP A 305 6.50 8.85 9.93
N GLY A 306 6.62 7.52 9.86
CA GLY A 306 5.53 6.59 10.13
C GLY A 306 4.60 6.33 8.94
N SER A 307 4.84 6.95 7.78
CA SER A 307 4.06 6.69 6.55
C SER A 307 4.40 5.33 5.94
N GLY A 308 3.39 4.70 5.35
CA GLY A 308 3.52 3.45 4.63
C GLY A 308 4.14 3.63 3.25
N LYS A 309 4.98 2.67 2.86
CA LYS A 309 5.45 2.48 1.50
C LYS A 309 5.25 1.04 1.07
N CYS A 310 4.91 0.84 -0.20
CA CYS A 310 4.88 -0.48 -0.81
C CYS A 310 5.53 -0.48 -2.19
N LYS A 311 5.89 -1.67 -2.67
CA LYS A 311 6.33 -1.94 -4.03
C LYS A 311 5.80 -3.29 -4.44
N PHE A 312 5.19 -3.38 -5.61
CA PHE A 312 4.70 -4.65 -6.16
C PHE A 312 5.60 -5.08 -7.31
N PHE A 313 5.82 -6.38 -7.44
CA PHE A 313 6.53 -6.97 -8.56
C PHE A 313 5.53 -7.69 -9.48
N PRO A 314 5.79 -7.71 -10.79
CA PRO A 314 4.96 -8.48 -11.69
C PRO A 314 5.09 -9.97 -11.37
N PRO A 315 4.05 -10.79 -11.60
CA PRO A 315 4.20 -12.24 -11.52
C PRO A 315 5.28 -12.69 -12.51
N GLU A 316 6.22 -13.53 -12.08
CA GLU A 316 7.27 -14.02 -12.97
C GLU A 316 6.65 -14.89 -14.08
N PRO A 317 6.98 -14.64 -15.36
CA PRO A 317 6.52 -15.49 -16.46
C PRO A 317 7.11 -16.89 -16.28
N VAL A 318 6.26 -17.90 -16.25
CA VAL A 318 6.68 -19.30 -16.20
C VAL A 318 7.39 -19.60 -17.52
N ALA A 319 8.68 -19.94 -17.46
CA ALA A 319 9.36 -20.56 -18.60
C ALA A 319 8.59 -21.84 -18.97
N ASP A 320 8.20 -21.96 -20.25
CA ASP A 320 7.33 -22.99 -20.81
C ASP A 320 7.70 -24.43 -20.41
N ILE A 321 7.30 -24.86 -19.22
CA ILE A 321 7.36 -26.25 -18.78
C ILE A 321 6.01 -26.58 -18.14
N GLU A 322 5.24 -27.36 -18.91
CA GLU A 322 4.03 -28.11 -18.56
C GLU A 322 2.72 -27.31 -18.40
N ARG A 323 2.12 -27.04 -19.57
CA ARG A 323 0.65 -27.00 -19.73
C ARG A 323 0.05 -28.36 -19.38
N SER A 324 -0.27 -28.58 -18.10
CA SER A 324 -1.29 -29.56 -17.72
C SER A 324 -1.82 -29.28 -16.32
N THR A 325 -2.80 -28.38 -16.26
CA THR A 325 -4.00 -28.37 -15.39
C THR A 325 -4.44 -26.91 -15.30
N GLY A 326 -5.69 -26.63 -15.68
CA GLY A 326 -6.26 -25.28 -15.81
C GLY A 326 -6.53 -24.54 -14.51
N SER A 327 -5.63 -24.64 -13.53
CA SER A 327 -5.63 -23.77 -12.37
C SER A 327 -4.71 -22.59 -12.69
N GLU A 328 -5.29 -21.43 -12.98
CA GLU A 328 -4.53 -20.17 -12.88
C GLU A 328 -3.85 -20.19 -11.50
N ARG A 329 -2.51 -20.04 -11.46
CA ARG A 329 -1.85 -19.88 -10.16
C ARG A 329 -2.47 -18.64 -9.50
N PRO A 330 -2.82 -18.70 -8.21
CA PRO A 330 -3.32 -17.53 -7.50
C PRO A 330 -2.31 -16.39 -7.69
N LYS A 331 -2.81 -15.24 -8.14
CA LYS A 331 -1.99 -14.05 -8.33
C LYS A 331 -1.35 -13.70 -6.98
N SER A 332 -0.10 -13.29 -7.05
CA SER A 332 0.86 -13.70 -6.03
C SER A 332 0.82 -12.82 -4.76
N TRP A 333 0.45 -11.55 -4.94
CA TRP A 333 0.08 -10.60 -3.88
C TRP A 333 -1.43 -10.38 -3.78
N ASP A 334 -2.24 -11.32 -4.26
CA ASP A 334 -3.70 -11.21 -4.26
C ASP A 334 -4.25 -10.72 -2.88
N GLY A 335 -5.35 -9.97 -2.85
CA GLY A 335 -5.91 -9.47 -1.59
C GLY A 335 -5.06 -8.45 -0.82
N LEU A 336 -3.74 -8.30 -1.06
CA LEU A 336 -2.90 -7.35 -0.31
C LEU A 336 -3.35 -5.90 -0.54
N VAL A 337 -3.65 -5.55 -1.79
CA VAL A 337 -4.18 -4.22 -2.12
C VAL A 337 -5.58 -4.02 -1.52
N ARG A 338 -6.39 -5.09 -1.41
CA ARG A 338 -7.69 -5.05 -0.73
C ARG A 338 -7.50 -4.80 0.77
N SER A 339 -6.58 -5.49 1.43
CA SER A 339 -6.26 -5.27 2.84
C SER A 339 -5.71 -3.86 3.08
N LEU A 340 -4.97 -3.28 2.12
CA LEU A 340 -4.57 -1.87 2.17
C LEU A 340 -5.78 -0.92 2.04
N VAL A 341 -6.75 -1.25 1.19
CA VAL A 341 -8.01 -0.49 1.07
C VAL A 341 -8.79 -0.54 2.37
N GLU A 342 -8.94 -1.72 2.98
CA GLU A 342 -9.59 -1.91 4.29
C GLU A 342 -8.86 -1.20 5.43
N LEU A 343 -7.53 -1.18 5.41
CA LEU A 343 -6.75 -0.41 6.40
C LEU A 343 -6.95 1.10 6.25
N ALA A 344 -7.30 1.56 5.04
CA ALA A 344 -7.47 2.97 4.73
C ALA A 344 -8.89 3.50 4.96
N THR A 345 -9.87 2.63 5.22
CA THR A 345 -11.27 3.01 5.53
C THR A 345 -11.44 3.50 6.95
#